data_AF-A0A7J9CW32-F1
#
_entry.id   AF-A0A7J9CW32-F1
#
_cell.length_a   1.000
_cell.length_b   1.000
_cell.length_c   1.000
_cell.angle_alpha   90.00
_cell.angle_beta   90.00
_cell.angle_gamma   90.00
#
_symmetry.space_group_name_H-M   'P 1'
#
loop_
_entity.id
_entity.type
_entity.pdbx_description
1 polymer ?
#
loop_
_entity_poly.entity_id
_entity_poly.type
_entity_poly.pdbx_seq_one_letter_code
_entity_poly.pdbx_strand_id
1 'polypeptide(L)'
;MAITLSDLHTESGLKSFNDFLTGKSYISGDKLTKDDIKVYAAVLKNPGDSFPNVSQWYNCVSSHLAASFPGKAVGVSLAGKADPAQSAEAK
;
A
#
# COMPACT_ATOMS: atom_id res chain seq x y z
N MET A 1 -15.05 14.57 -6.38
CA MET A 1 -13.92 15.53 -6.45
C MET A 1 -12.66 14.71 -6.65
N ALA A 2 -11.81 15.03 -7.63
CA ALA A 2 -10.56 14.30 -7.82
C ALA A 2 -9.57 14.71 -6.72
N ILE A 3 -8.97 13.74 -6.05
CA ILE A 3 -7.90 13.98 -5.08
C ILE A 3 -6.55 13.79 -5.76
N THR A 4 -5.60 14.66 -5.44
CA THR A 4 -4.21 14.52 -5.89
C THR A 4 -3.38 14.12 -4.68
N LEU A 5 -2.88 12.89 -4.68
CA LEU A 5 -1.92 12.43 -3.69
C LEU A 5 -0.51 12.73 -4.18
N SER A 6 0.32 13.27 -3.28
CA SER A 6 1.75 13.48 -3.51
C SER A 6 2.50 12.15 -3.64
N ASP A 7 3.80 12.20 -3.91
CA ASP A 7 4.64 11.01 -4.07
C ASP A 7 4.57 10.07 -2.84
N LEU A 8 3.89 8.94 -3.00
CA LEU A 8 3.63 7.95 -1.94
C LEU A 8 4.84 7.08 -1.59
N HIS A 9 5.97 7.27 -2.28
CA HIS A 9 7.23 6.64 -1.92
C HIS A 9 8.06 7.52 -0.98
N THR A 10 7.65 8.78 -0.77
CA THR A 10 8.28 9.69 0.19
C THR A 10 7.53 9.73 1.52
N GLU A 11 8.26 10.01 2.60
CA GLU A 11 7.68 10.19 3.93
C GLU A 11 6.63 11.32 3.95
N SER A 12 6.91 12.42 3.26
CA SER A 12 5.99 13.57 3.15
C SER A 12 4.68 13.20 2.44
N GLY A 13 4.74 12.44 1.33
CA GLY A 13 3.54 12.00 0.64
C GLY A 13 2.73 10.98 1.45
N LEU A 14 3.40 10.05 2.13
CA LEU A 14 2.74 9.13 3.07
C LEU A 14 2.09 9.87 4.23
N LYS A 15 2.73 10.92 4.75
CA LYS A 15 2.15 11.78 5.79
C LYS A 15 0.88 12.47 5.30
N SER A 16 0.93 13.14 4.15
CA SER A 16 -0.25 13.78 3.56
C SER A 16 -1.38 12.78 3.32
N PHE A 17 -1.05 11.56 2.88
CA PHE A 17 -2.04 10.52 2.68
C PHE A 17 -2.61 9.97 3.99
N ASN A 18 -1.78 9.81 5.03
CA ASN A 18 -2.23 9.43 6.37
C ASN A 18 -3.21 10.45 6.95
N ASP A 19 -2.90 11.74 6.78
CA ASP A 19 -3.76 12.82 7.24
C ASP A 19 -5.07 12.85 6.43
N PHE A 20 -5.02 12.60 5.12
CA PHE A 20 -6.20 12.48 4.25
C PHE A 20 -7.15 11.35 4.67
N LEU A 21 -6.60 10.22 5.12
CA LEU A 21 -7.38 9.06 5.58
C LEU A 21 -8.00 9.24 6.98
N THR A 22 -7.75 10.36 7.65
CA THR A 22 -8.35 10.63 8.97
C THR A 22 -9.88 10.59 8.89
N GLY A 23 -10.49 9.69 9.65
CA GLY A 23 -11.94 9.49 9.65
C GLY A 23 -12.48 8.80 8.39
N LYS A 24 -11.62 8.18 7.57
CA LYS A 24 -11.99 7.44 6.36
C LYS A 24 -11.47 6.02 6.42
N SER A 25 -12.28 5.06 6.00
CA SER A 25 -11.83 3.68 5.84
C SER A 25 -11.24 3.42 4.44
N TYR A 26 -11.72 4.15 3.43
CA TYR A 26 -11.29 4.06 2.03
C TYR A 26 -11.21 5.45 1.40
N ILE A 27 -10.57 5.52 0.23
CA ILE A 27 -10.24 6.79 -0.42
C ILE A 27 -11.49 7.58 -0.85
N SER A 28 -12.44 6.88 -1.46
CA SER A 28 -13.62 7.50 -2.09
C SER A 28 -14.93 7.25 -1.32
N GLY A 29 -14.88 6.75 -0.08
CA GLY A 29 -16.05 6.52 0.76
C GLY A 29 -15.87 5.41 1.79
N ASP A 30 -16.96 4.68 2.06
CA ASP A 30 -17.01 3.62 3.09
C ASP A 30 -16.79 2.21 2.54
N LYS A 31 -16.57 2.08 1.23
CA LYS A 31 -16.35 0.79 0.56
C LYS A 31 -15.06 0.81 -0.24
N LEU A 32 -14.48 -0.38 -0.44
CA LEU A 32 -13.36 -0.57 -1.33
C LEU A 32 -13.74 -0.19 -2.77
N THR A 33 -12.94 0.68 -3.37
CA THR A 33 -13.14 1.16 -4.74
C THR A 33 -11.91 0.94 -5.60
N LYS A 34 -12.03 1.22 -6.91
CA LYS A 34 -10.90 1.18 -7.85
C LYS A 34 -9.81 2.19 -7.49
N ASP A 35 -10.17 3.29 -6.83
CA ASP A 35 -9.20 4.30 -6.37
C ASP A 35 -8.29 3.72 -5.30
N ASP A 36 -8.84 2.92 -4.37
CA ASP A 36 -8.05 2.22 -3.35
C ASP A 36 -7.06 1.25 -3.97
N ILE A 37 -7.47 0.49 -4.99
CA ILE A 37 -6.58 -0.45 -5.69
C ILE A 37 -5.44 0.29 -6.40
N LYS A 38 -5.75 1.41 -7.07
CA LYS A 38 -4.75 2.23 -7.75
C LYS A 38 -3.69 2.74 -6.78
N VAL A 39 -4.12 3.22 -5.61
CA VAL A 39 -3.20 3.76 -4.60
C VAL A 39 -2.48 2.64 -3.85
N TYR A 40 -3.12 1.49 -3.62
CA TYR A 40 -2.49 0.33 -2.97
C TYR A 40 -1.30 -0.19 -3.78
N ALA A 41 -1.44 -0.24 -5.11
CA ALA A 41 -0.36 -0.59 -6.01
C ALA A 41 0.83 0.42 -5.95
N ALA A 42 0.57 1.68 -5.59
CA ALA A 42 1.61 2.70 -5.45
C ALA A 42 2.28 2.70 -4.06
N VAL A 43 1.59 2.34 -2.99
CA VAL A 43 2.18 2.32 -1.63
C VAL A 43 3.19 1.16 -1.45
N LEU A 44 3.10 0.10 -2.27
CA LEU A 44 3.99 -1.07 -2.37
C LEU A 44 4.14 -1.93 -1.10
N LYS A 45 4.34 -1.32 0.08
CA LYS A 45 4.46 -1.99 1.37
C LYS A 45 3.70 -1.23 2.45
N ASN A 46 3.26 -1.94 3.48
CA ASN A 46 2.65 -1.30 4.64
C ASN A 46 3.68 -0.37 5.33
N PRO A 47 3.35 0.93 5.54
CA PRO A 47 4.26 1.88 6.17
C PRO A 47 4.49 1.67 7.68
N GLY A 48 3.67 0.86 8.36
CA GLY A 48 3.80 0.56 9.78
C GLY A 48 3.26 1.66 10.71
N ASP A 49 3.71 1.65 11.97
CA ASP A 49 3.15 2.49 13.04
C ASP A 49 3.35 3.99 12.85
N SER A 50 4.31 4.41 12.00
CA SER A 50 4.53 5.83 11.67
C SER A 50 3.34 6.46 10.92
N PHE A 51 2.52 5.65 10.26
CA PHE A 51 1.37 6.10 9.46
C PHE A 51 0.15 5.21 9.73
N PRO A 52 -0.45 5.27 10.93
CA PRO A 52 -1.44 4.30 11.39
C PRO A 52 -2.69 4.24 10.49
N ASN A 53 -3.16 5.37 9.97
CA ASN A 53 -4.33 5.39 9.09
C ASN A 53 -4.04 4.71 7.75
N VAL A 54 -2.86 4.97 7.17
CA VAL A 54 -2.42 4.30 5.93
C VAL A 54 -2.22 2.81 6.18
N SER A 55 -1.62 2.44 7.31
CA SER A 55 -1.36 1.04 7.65
C SER A 55 -2.65 0.25 7.85
N GLN A 56 -3.64 0.83 8.52
CA GLN A 56 -4.97 0.24 8.65
C GLN A 56 -5.66 0.11 7.29
N TRP A 57 -5.70 1.18 6.51
CA TRP A 57 -6.26 1.17 5.15
C TRP A 57 -5.60 0.11 4.26
N TYR A 58 -4.26 0.05 4.25
CA TYR A 58 -3.49 -0.91 3.46
C TYR A 58 -3.86 -2.35 3.83
N ASN A 59 -3.98 -2.64 5.13
CA ASN A 59 -4.39 -3.97 5.60
C ASN A 59 -5.82 -4.31 5.20
N CYS A 60 -6.75 -3.36 5.26
CA CYS A 60 -8.13 -3.56 4.81
C CYS A 60 -8.21 -3.89 3.31
N VAL A 61 -7.46 -3.16 2.48
CA VAL A 61 -7.38 -3.43 1.03
C VAL A 61 -6.72 -4.78 0.76
N SER A 62 -5.60 -5.06 1.44
CA SER A 62 -4.85 -6.31 1.29
C SER A 62 -5.70 -7.54 1.66
N SER A 63 -6.46 -7.46 2.76
CA SER A 63 -7.35 -8.53 3.20
C SER A 63 -8.47 -8.81 2.19
N HIS A 64 -9.11 -7.76 1.66
CA HIS A 64 -10.11 -7.91 0.61
C HIS A 64 -9.54 -8.55 -0.66
N LEU A 65 -8.34 -8.14 -1.07
CA LEU A 65 -7.67 -8.70 -2.23
C LEU A 65 -7.28 -10.16 -2.02
N ALA A 66 -6.76 -10.52 -0.85
CA ALA A 66 -6.41 -11.89 -0.52
C ALA A 66 -7.64 -12.82 -0.50
N ALA A 67 -8.78 -12.32 -0.01
CA ALA A 67 -10.04 -13.06 -0.03
C ALA A 67 -10.58 -13.25 -1.46
N SER A 68 -10.41 -12.25 -2.33
CA SER A 68 -10.90 -12.27 -3.72
C SER A 68 -9.97 -13.04 -4.67
N PHE A 69 -8.66 -12.99 -4.42
CA PHE A 69 -7.60 -13.57 -5.24
C PHE A 69 -6.64 -14.36 -4.36
N PRO A 70 -7.03 -15.57 -3.93
CA PRO A 70 -6.17 -16.42 -3.11
C PRO A 70 -4.95 -16.88 -3.90
N GLY A 71 -3.80 -17.01 -3.21
CA GLY A 71 -2.54 -17.45 -3.80
C GLY A 71 -1.51 -16.31 -3.97
N LYS A 72 -0.33 -16.66 -4.50
CA LYS A 72 0.78 -15.71 -4.70
C LYS A 72 0.97 -15.45 -6.19
N ALA A 73 1.20 -14.19 -6.55
CA ALA A 73 1.60 -13.83 -7.92
C ALA A 73 2.97 -14.44 -8.24
N VAL A 74 3.03 -15.27 -9.29
CA VAL A 74 4.25 -15.97 -9.73
C VAL A 74 4.70 -15.59 -11.15
N GLY A 75 3.82 -14.99 -11.95
CA GLY A 75 4.09 -14.71 -13.37
C GLY A 75 4.80 -13.39 -13.67
N VAL A 76 4.92 -12.47 -12.70
CA VAL A 76 5.48 -11.12 -12.90
C VAL A 76 6.25 -10.66 -11.67
N SER A 77 7.42 -10.06 -11.89
CA SER A 77 8.25 -9.42 -10.87
C SER A 77 8.49 -7.95 -11.22
N LEU A 78 8.44 -7.06 -10.22
CA LEU A 78 8.72 -5.63 -10.40
C LEU A 78 10.20 -5.36 -10.08
N ALA A 79 10.96 -4.88 -11.06
CA ALA A 79 12.42 -4.66 -10.96
C ALA A 79 12.85 -3.51 -10.01
N GLY A 80 11.91 -2.85 -9.33
CA GLY A 80 12.17 -1.73 -8.41
C GLY A 80 12.38 -2.13 -6.95
N LYS A 81 12.38 -3.41 -6.61
CA LYS A 81 12.58 -3.89 -5.23
C LYS A 81 14.05 -4.30 -5.07
N ALA A 82 14.81 -3.51 -4.34
CA ALA A 82 15.97 -4.04 -3.63
C ALA A 82 15.44 -5.05 -2.62
N ASP A 83 15.63 -6.33 -2.91
CA ASP A 83 15.52 -7.39 -1.92
C ASP A 83 16.58 -7.11 -0.82
N PRO A 84 16.25 -7.18 0.48
CA PRO A 84 17.28 -7.18 1.50
C PRO A 84 18.06 -8.48 1.33
N ALA A 85 19.24 -8.35 0.72
CA ALA A 85 20.34 -9.28 0.63
C ALA A 85 20.11 -10.62 1.35
N GLN A 86 19.81 -11.66 0.57
CA GLN A 86 20.19 -13.01 0.97
C GLN A 86 21.73 -13.04 1.00
N SER A 87 22.30 -12.82 2.18
CA SER A 87 23.73 -13.06 2.43
C SER A 87 24.03 -14.49 2.04
N ALA A 88 24.84 -14.64 0.99
CA ALA A 88 25.42 -15.91 0.63
C ALA A 88 26.49 -16.25 1.69
N GLU A 89 26.23 -17.30 2.46
CA GLU A 89 27.23 -18.01 3.26
C GLU A 89 28.47 -18.31 2.41
N ALA A 90 29.60 -17.76 2.83
CA ALA A 90 30.91 -18.13 2.32
C ALA A 90 31.28 -19.51 2.87
N LYS A 91 31.64 -20.42 1.98
CA LYS A 91 32.35 -21.67 2.30
C LYS A 91 33.82 -21.52 1.99
#